data_AF-A0A836W6U6-F1
#
_entry.id   AF-A0A836W6U6-F1
#
_cell.length_a   1.000
_cell.length_b   1.000
_cell.length_c   1.000
_cell.angle_alpha   90.00
_cell.angle_beta   90.00
_cell.angle_gamma   90.00
#
_symmetry.space_group_name_H-M   'P 1'
#
loop_
_entity.id
_entity.type
_entity.pdbx_description
1 polymer ?
#
loop_
_entity_poly.entity_id
_entity_poly.type
_entity_poly.pdbx_seq_one_letter_code
_entity_poly.pdbx_strand_id
1 'polypeptide(L)'
;MMKLTRPKRPGYLDNYKKWGREYHEKRQQGLKPKWHKKIRQWEQLKRDLAKLTLDHCSFCDSYPLVAKNKQTVEHFKPRSQYPKLTYVWHNLFLSCETCQKAKGDHFNKKRLKPDAIEYDFNRYFMMNFKTGQIEVNMRASQEDQERAIY
;
A
#
# COMPACT_ATOMS: atom_id res chain seq x y z
N MET A 1 -1.94 -2.65 12.88
CA MET A 1 -2.41 -2.51 11.49
C MET A 1 -3.83 -3.01 11.46
N MET A 2 -4.77 -2.15 11.12
CA MET A 2 -6.13 -2.62 10.91
C MET A 2 -6.26 -3.49 9.67
N LYS A 3 -7.22 -4.41 9.70
CA LYS A 3 -7.61 -5.20 8.53
C LYS A 3 -8.25 -4.29 7.48
N LEU A 4 -7.72 -4.29 6.26
CA LEU A 4 -8.27 -3.49 5.15
C LEU A 4 -9.28 -4.33 4.36
N THR A 5 -10.56 -4.01 4.49
CA THR A 5 -11.60 -4.61 3.63
C THR A 5 -11.74 -3.80 2.34
N ARG A 6 -11.49 -4.43 1.20
CA ARG A 6 -11.43 -3.73 -0.08
C ARG A 6 -12.79 -3.76 -0.80
N PRO A 7 -13.38 -2.59 -1.15
CA PRO A 7 -14.60 -2.55 -1.94
C PRO A 7 -14.32 -2.78 -3.43
N LYS A 8 -15.39 -2.83 -4.22
CA LYS A 8 -15.31 -2.80 -5.68
C LYS A 8 -14.44 -1.63 -6.13
N ARG A 9 -13.59 -1.88 -7.13
CA ARG A 9 -12.72 -0.87 -7.73
C ARG A 9 -13.54 0.36 -8.15
N PRO A 10 -13.10 1.59 -7.81
CA PRO A 10 -13.75 2.81 -8.29
C PRO A 10 -13.74 2.94 -9.82
N GLY A 11 -14.81 3.48 -10.40
CA GLY A 11 -14.98 3.62 -11.85
C GLY A 11 -13.91 4.50 -12.52
N TYR A 12 -13.36 5.49 -11.80
CA TYR A 12 -12.27 6.31 -12.35
C TYR A 12 -10.97 5.52 -12.58
N LEU A 13 -10.87 4.26 -12.12
CA LEU A 13 -9.80 3.33 -12.45
C LEU A 13 -10.20 2.30 -13.54
N ASP A 14 -11.28 2.49 -14.30
CA ASP A 14 -11.74 1.51 -15.31
C ASP A 14 -10.69 1.22 -16.38
N ASN A 15 -9.93 2.25 -16.75
CA ASN A 15 -8.87 2.16 -17.75
C ASN A 15 -7.53 1.65 -17.21
N TYR A 16 -7.47 1.12 -15.97
CA TYR A 16 -6.22 0.72 -15.33
C TYR A 16 -5.34 -0.21 -16.18
N LYS A 17 -5.95 -1.14 -16.94
CA LYS A 17 -5.21 -2.06 -17.83
C LYS A 17 -4.51 -1.31 -18.96
N LYS A 18 -5.22 -0.36 -19.60
CA LYS A 18 -4.67 0.47 -20.67
C LYS A 18 -3.55 1.36 -20.15
N TRP A 19 -3.79 2.09 -19.06
CA TRP A 19 -2.79 2.96 -18.45
C TRP A 19 -1.57 2.20 -17.94
N GLY A 20 -1.75 0.98 -17.43
CA GLY A 20 -0.64 0.11 -17.03
C GLY A 20 0.25 -0.32 -18.21
N ARG A 21 -0.35 -0.60 -19.38
CA ARG A 21 0.40 -0.90 -20.61
C ARG A 21 1.18 0.31 -21.12
N GLU A 22 0.52 1.47 -21.22
CA GLU A 22 1.16 2.72 -21.64
C GLU A 22 2.31 3.12 -20.69
N TYR A 23 2.14 2.90 -19.38
CA TYR A 23 3.18 3.14 -18.39
C TYR A 23 4.37 2.20 -18.61
N HIS A 24 4.11 0.92 -18.88
CA HIS A 24 5.16 -0.05 -19.20
C HIS A 24 5.90 0.29 -20.49
N GLU A 25 5.20 0.62 -21.57
CA GLU A 25 5.80 0.99 -22.86
C GLU A 25 6.71 2.22 -22.74
N LYS A 26 6.25 3.27 -22.05
CA LYS A 26 7.07 4.46 -21.77
C LYS A 26 8.33 4.11 -20.96
N ARG A 27 8.23 3.20 -19.98
CA ARG A 27 9.39 2.72 -19.23
C ARG A 27 10.38 1.96 -20.11
N GLN A 28 9.91 1.15 -21.06
CA GLN A 28 10.77 0.45 -22.01
C GLN A 28 11.52 1.41 -22.94
N GLN A 29 10.95 2.59 -23.21
CA GLN A 29 11.60 3.66 -23.96
C GLN A 29 12.57 4.51 -23.10
N GLY A 30 12.87 4.10 -21.87
CA GLY A 30 13.71 4.87 -20.94
C GLY A 30 13.04 6.10 -20.33
N LEU A 31 11.75 6.34 -20.61
CA LEU A 31 11.02 7.47 -20.06
C LEU A 31 10.62 7.21 -18.60
N LYS A 32 10.45 8.30 -17.85
CA LYS A 32 9.88 8.29 -16.49
C LYS A 32 8.42 8.75 -16.52
N PRO A 33 7.45 7.89 -16.88
CA PRO A 33 6.05 8.28 -16.96
C PRO A 33 5.55 8.78 -15.61
N LYS A 34 4.98 9.98 -15.61
CA LYS A 34 4.22 10.50 -14.47
C LYS A 34 2.88 9.77 -14.38
N TRP A 35 2.28 9.77 -13.19
CA TRP A 35 0.90 9.32 -13.02
C TRP A 35 -0.01 10.10 -13.98
N HIS A 36 -1.05 9.45 -14.48
CA HIS A 36 -1.99 10.06 -15.41
C HIS A 36 -2.51 11.40 -14.83
N LYS A 37 -2.22 12.52 -15.52
CA LYS A 37 -2.24 13.92 -15.01
C LYS A 37 -3.60 14.47 -14.58
N LYS A 38 -4.66 13.65 -14.49
CA LYS A 38 -5.92 14.11 -13.91
C LYS A 38 -5.74 14.19 -12.40
N ILE A 39 -5.20 15.32 -11.92
CA ILE A 39 -4.96 15.64 -10.50
C ILE A 39 -6.17 15.27 -9.62
N ARG A 40 -7.39 15.47 -10.14
CA ARG A 40 -8.65 15.06 -9.50
C ARG A 40 -8.70 13.56 -9.15
N GLN A 41 -8.18 12.66 -10.00
CA GLN A 41 -8.19 11.22 -9.75
C GLN A 41 -7.17 10.80 -8.69
N TRP A 42 -6.02 11.49 -8.58
CA TRP A 42 -5.01 11.20 -7.56
C TRP A 42 -5.47 11.62 -6.18
N GLU A 43 -6.01 12.83 -6.04
CA GLU A 43 -6.57 13.29 -4.78
C GLU A 43 -7.81 12.48 -4.38
N GLN A 44 -8.65 12.11 -5.34
CA GLN A 44 -9.78 11.21 -5.09
C GLN A 44 -9.30 9.83 -4.62
N LEU A 45 -8.26 9.27 -5.26
CA LEU A 45 -7.67 7.99 -4.86
C LEU A 45 -7.14 8.04 -3.43
N LYS A 46 -6.41 9.09 -3.05
CA LYS A 46 -5.93 9.25 -1.67
C LYS A 46 -7.09 9.32 -0.67
N ARG A 47 -8.12 10.11 -0.97
CA ARG A 47 -9.32 10.21 -0.11
C ARG A 47 -10.04 8.87 0.03
N ASP A 48 -10.21 8.14 -1.07
CA ASP A 48 -10.91 6.85 -1.05
C ASP A 48 -10.09 5.81 -0.28
N LEU A 49 -8.76 5.74 -0.48
CA LEU A 49 -7.88 4.88 0.31
C LEU A 49 -7.87 5.27 1.80
N ALA A 50 -7.89 6.57 2.12
CA ALA A 50 -7.97 7.04 3.50
C ALA A 50 -9.26 6.64 4.20
N LYS A 51 -10.39 6.65 3.49
CA LYS A 51 -11.65 6.13 4.05
C LYS A 51 -11.58 4.64 4.40
N LEU A 52 -10.85 3.83 3.60
CA LEU A 52 -10.72 2.39 3.85
C LEU A 52 -9.94 2.06 5.11
N THR A 53 -9.02 2.94 5.52
CA THR A 53 -8.14 2.72 6.66
C THR A 53 -8.41 3.70 7.80
N LEU A 54 -9.54 4.41 7.78
CA LEU A 54 -9.85 5.47 8.75
C LEU A 54 -8.66 6.44 8.93
N ASP A 55 -8.02 6.81 7.82
CA ASP A 55 -6.81 7.65 7.76
C ASP A 55 -5.55 7.09 8.45
N HIS A 56 -5.51 5.78 8.72
CA HIS A 56 -4.33 5.09 9.22
C HIS A 56 -3.44 4.63 8.05
N CYS A 57 -2.13 4.60 8.26
CA CYS A 57 -1.21 3.94 7.34
C CYS A 57 -1.53 2.44 7.24
N SER A 58 -1.68 1.92 6.02
CA SER A 58 -1.98 0.49 5.80
C SER A 58 -0.87 -0.45 6.27
N PHE A 59 0.33 0.06 6.59
CA PHE A 59 1.53 -0.73 6.89
C PHE A 59 2.08 -0.58 8.32
N CYS A 60 1.73 0.50 9.02
CA CYS A 60 2.21 0.73 10.39
C CYS A 60 1.14 1.29 11.31
N ASP A 61 -0.10 1.44 10.83
CA ASP A 61 -1.22 2.01 11.60
C ASP A 61 -0.99 3.44 12.10
N SER A 62 0.06 4.15 11.65
CA SER A 62 0.25 5.55 12.01
C SER A 62 -0.94 6.41 11.59
N TYR A 63 -1.40 7.25 12.50
CA TYR A 63 -2.59 8.10 12.37
C TYR A 63 -2.40 9.46 13.09
N PRO A 64 -3.16 10.51 12.72
CA PRO A 64 -3.82 10.71 11.42
C PRO A 64 -2.79 11.05 10.34
N LEU A 65 -3.01 10.59 9.10
CA LEU A 65 -2.14 10.92 7.97
C LEU A 65 -2.57 12.20 7.25
N VAL A 66 -3.88 12.46 7.09
CA VAL A 66 -4.43 13.68 6.48
C VAL A 66 -3.91 14.90 7.24
N ALA A 67 -4.12 14.96 8.55
CA ALA A 67 -3.79 16.15 9.34
C ALA A 67 -2.29 16.46 9.37
N LYS A 68 -1.45 15.45 9.15
CA LYS A 68 0.02 15.61 9.10
C LYS A 68 0.53 15.91 7.69
N ASN A 69 -0.34 15.93 6.67
CA ASN A 69 0.01 15.99 5.25
C ASN A 69 1.06 14.94 4.83
N LYS A 70 0.99 13.73 5.42
CA LYS A 70 1.96 12.63 5.21
C LYS A 70 1.40 11.49 4.35
N GLN A 71 0.31 11.75 3.64
CA GLN A 71 -0.38 10.74 2.83
C GLN A 71 0.33 10.48 1.52
N THR A 72 0.74 9.23 1.32
CA THR A 72 1.26 8.72 0.06
C THR A 72 0.40 7.55 -0.42
N VAL A 73 0.47 7.24 -1.71
CA VAL A 73 -0.08 5.99 -2.25
C VAL A 73 1.08 5.05 -2.51
N GLU A 74 1.07 3.92 -1.83
CA GLU A 74 2.08 2.87 -1.97
C GLU A 74 1.63 1.79 -2.95
N HIS A 75 2.59 1.30 -3.73
CA HIS A 75 2.42 0.16 -4.62
C HIS A 75 2.91 -1.10 -3.94
N PHE A 76 2.02 -2.02 -3.57
CA PHE A 76 2.43 -3.28 -2.92
C PHE A 76 3.48 -4.02 -3.75
N LYS A 77 3.23 -4.18 -5.06
CA LYS A 77 4.23 -4.51 -6.07
C LYS A 77 4.76 -3.23 -6.71
N PRO A 78 6.06 -2.91 -6.56
CA PRO A 78 6.63 -1.63 -6.96
C PRO A 78 6.50 -1.39 -8.45
N ARG A 79 6.10 -0.19 -8.83
CA ARG A 79 5.88 0.20 -10.24
C ARG A 79 7.13 0.15 -11.12
N SER A 80 8.33 0.17 -10.52
CA SER A 80 9.59 0.07 -11.26
C SER A 80 9.81 -1.34 -11.83
N GLN A 81 9.45 -2.37 -11.06
CA GLN A 81 9.55 -3.79 -11.43
C GLN A 81 8.24 -4.32 -12.04
N TYR A 82 7.09 -3.79 -11.61
CA TYR A 82 5.75 -4.21 -12.05
C TYR A 82 4.96 -3.05 -12.66
N PRO A 83 5.45 -2.41 -13.74
CA PRO A 83 4.83 -1.21 -14.32
C PRO A 83 3.39 -1.40 -14.79
N LYS A 84 3.03 -2.61 -15.23
CA LYS A 84 1.64 -2.95 -15.62
C LYS A 84 0.66 -2.91 -14.45
N LEU A 85 1.15 -3.00 -13.21
CA LEU A 85 0.35 -2.97 -11.98
C LEU A 85 0.21 -1.57 -11.37
N THR A 86 0.78 -0.55 -12.01
CA THR A 86 0.81 0.83 -11.50
C THR A 86 -0.58 1.35 -11.14
N TYR A 87 -1.61 1.04 -11.93
CA TYR A 87 -2.98 1.54 -11.72
C TYR A 87 -3.95 0.49 -11.16
N VAL A 88 -3.46 -0.71 -10.82
CA VAL A 88 -4.30 -1.80 -10.34
C VAL A 88 -4.77 -1.51 -8.93
N TRP A 89 -6.08 -1.43 -8.73
CA TRP A 89 -6.69 -1.11 -7.44
C TRP A 89 -6.15 -1.93 -6.27
N HIS A 90 -6.08 -3.25 -6.43
CA HIS A 90 -5.57 -4.18 -5.41
C HIS A 90 -4.04 -4.07 -5.17
N ASN A 91 -3.35 -3.21 -5.91
CA ASN A 91 -1.94 -2.90 -5.75
C ASN A 91 -1.71 -1.55 -5.06
N LEU A 92 -2.77 -0.80 -4.74
CA LEU A 92 -2.69 0.56 -4.19
C LEU A 92 -3.17 0.59 -2.75
N PHE A 93 -2.39 1.26 -1.89
CA PHE A 93 -2.60 1.35 -0.45
C PHE A 93 -2.29 2.77 0.05
N LEU A 94 -3.00 3.23 1.08
CA LEU A 94 -2.61 4.44 1.80
C LEU A 94 -1.36 4.13 2.63
N SER A 95 -0.32 4.95 2.52
CA SER A 95 0.90 4.78 3.30
C SER A 95 1.37 6.12 3.85
N CYS A 96 2.06 6.10 4.99
CA CYS A 96 2.89 7.23 5.40
C CYS A 96 4.18 7.27 4.58
N GLU A 97 4.82 8.43 4.54
CA GLU A 97 6.10 8.63 3.85
C GLU A 97 7.22 7.72 4.39
N THR A 98 7.25 7.48 5.71
CA THR A 98 8.25 6.62 6.34
C THR A 98 8.17 5.19 5.81
N CYS A 99 6.98 4.59 5.77
CA CYS A 99 6.79 3.23 5.23
C CYS A 99 7.06 3.17 3.72
N GLN A 100 6.64 4.18 2.96
CA GLN A 100 6.92 4.24 1.53
C GLN A 100 8.42 4.32 1.25
N LYS A 101 9.14 5.20 1.97
CA LYS A 101 10.59 5.37 1.85
C LYS A 101 11.35 4.11 2.29
N ALA A 102 10.94 3.49 3.40
CA ALA A 102 11.53 2.24 3.88
C ALA A 102 11.40 1.10 2.86
N LYS A 103 10.29 1.06 2.08
CA LYS A 103 10.13 0.10 0.99
C LYS A 103 11.02 0.34 -0.19
N GLY A 104 11.00 1.58 -0.69
CA GLY A 104 11.37 1.86 -2.07
C GLY A 104 10.82 0.79 -3.03
N ASP A 105 11.73 0.16 -3.75
CA ASP A 105 11.45 -0.85 -4.75
C ASP A 105 11.61 -2.28 -4.25
N HIS A 106 11.82 -2.50 -2.96
CA HIS A 106 11.90 -3.86 -2.40
C HIS A 106 10.52 -4.54 -2.44
N PHE A 107 10.50 -5.80 -2.89
CA PHE A 107 9.30 -6.62 -2.93
C PHE A 107 9.60 -8.08 -2.62
N ASN A 108 8.91 -8.62 -1.62
CA ASN A 108 8.92 -10.03 -1.29
C ASN A 108 7.51 -10.60 -1.47
N LYS A 109 7.37 -11.71 -2.20
CA LYS A 109 6.07 -12.36 -2.47
C LYS A 109 5.41 -12.91 -1.20
N LYS A 110 6.19 -13.31 -0.19
CA LYS A 110 5.67 -13.81 1.08
C LYS A 110 5.04 -12.70 1.93
N ARG A 111 5.45 -11.45 1.69
CA ARG A 111 5.10 -10.31 2.52
C ARG A 111 3.61 -10.19 2.78
N LEU A 112 3.27 -9.93 4.04
CA LEU A 112 1.89 -9.78 4.47
C LEU A 112 1.24 -8.58 3.76
N LYS A 113 0.07 -8.84 3.19
CA LYS A 113 -0.70 -7.84 2.46
C LYS A 113 -1.87 -7.36 3.33
N PRO A 114 -2.06 -6.03 3.55
CA PRO A 114 -3.07 -5.52 4.49
C PRO A 114 -4.52 -5.87 4.17
N ASP A 115 -4.81 -6.21 2.92
CA ASP A 115 -6.14 -6.60 2.41
C ASP A 115 -6.27 -8.10 2.12
N ALA A 116 -5.34 -8.91 2.65
CA ALA A 116 -5.45 -10.36 2.55
C ALA A 116 -6.65 -10.86 3.37
N ILE A 117 -7.39 -11.85 2.84
CA ILE A 117 -8.61 -12.36 3.48
C ILE A 117 -8.26 -12.97 4.85
N GLU A 118 -7.14 -13.67 4.91
CA GLU A 118 -6.60 -14.33 6.09
C GLU A 118 -5.88 -13.38 7.06
N TYR A 119 -5.81 -12.08 6.75
CA TYR A 119 -5.19 -11.11 7.64
C TYR A 119 -5.91 -11.06 8.99
N ASP A 120 -5.12 -11.21 10.06
CA ASP A 120 -5.50 -11.06 11.46
C ASP A 120 -4.37 -10.35 12.21
N PHE A 121 -4.68 -9.31 13.00
CA PHE A 121 -3.63 -8.53 13.65
C PHE A 121 -2.84 -9.36 14.67
N ASN A 122 -3.52 -10.11 15.54
CA ASN A 122 -2.90 -10.84 16.65
C ASN A 122 -2.06 -12.03 16.17
N ARG A 123 -2.35 -12.56 14.98
CA ARG A 123 -1.52 -13.57 14.33
C ARG A 123 -0.11 -13.06 14.00
N TYR A 124 0.02 -11.81 13.54
CA TYR A 124 1.27 -11.29 13.00
C TYR A 124 1.96 -10.27 13.90
N PHE A 125 1.20 -9.58 14.74
CA PHE A 125 1.66 -8.43 15.50
C PHE A 125 1.18 -8.44 16.94
N MET A 126 1.86 -7.67 17.77
CA MET A 126 1.45 -7.31 19.13
C MET A 126 1.63 -5.81 19.35
N MET A 127 0.92 -5.26 20.33
CA MET A 127 1.13 -3.88 20.78
C MET A 127 2.09 -3.87 21.97
N ASN A 128 3.15 -3.08 21.87
CA ASN A 128 3.98 -2.76 23.01
C ASN A 128 3.29 -1.67 23.84
N PHE A 129 2.70 -2.06 24.97
CA PHE A 129 1.95 -1.14 25.83
C PHE A 129 2.80 -0.06 26.50
N LYS A 130 4.14 -0.21 26.55
CA LYS A 130 5.04 0.82 27.10
C LYS A 130 5.30 1.92 26.08
N THR A 131 5.48 1.57 24.80
CA THR A 131 5.87 2.51 23.74
C THR A 131 4.70 2.91 22.83
N GLY A 132 3.59 2.17 22.88
CA GLY A 132 2.48 2.29 21.94
C GLY A 132 2.83 1.83 20.52
N GLN A 133 3.94 1.10 20.33
CA GLN A 133 4.40 0.65 19.02
C GLN A 133 3.86 -0.73 18.67
N ILE A 134 3.63 -0.96 17.38
CA ILE A 134 3.30 -2.28 16.86
C ILE A 134 4.60 -3.03 16.59
N GLU A 135 4.71 -4.22 17.16
CA GLU A 135 5.86 -5.11 17.04
C GLU A 135 5.44 -6.44 16.41
N VAL A 136 6.38 -7.17 15.82
CA VAL A 136 6.13 -8.52 15.30
C VAL A 136 5.76 -9.45 16.46
N ASN A 137 4.77 -10.32 16.25
CA ASN A 137 4.41 -11.31 17.25
C ASN A 137 5.49 -12.42 17.31
N MET A 138 6.38 -12.32 18.30
CA MET A 138 7.46 -13.30 18.51
C MET A 138 6.98 -14.72 18.86
N ARG A 139 5.68 -14.89 19.17
CA ARG A 139 5.05 -16.20 19.41
C ARG A 139 4.45 -16.82 18.15
N ALA A 140 4.40 -16.08 17.04
CA ALA A 140 3.92 -16.59 15.77
C ALA A 140 4.92 -17.58 15.14
N SER A 141 4.50 -18.32 14.12
CA SER A 141 5.42 -19.19 13.36
C SER A 141 6.54 -18.37 12.72
N GLN A 142 7.69 -19.00 12.44
CA GLN A 142 8.79 -18.33 11.73
C GLN A 142 8.32 -17.75 10.39
N GLU A 143 7.45 -18.49 9.67
CA GLU A 143 6.85 -18.00 8.43
C GLU A 143 6.04 -16.72 8.67
N ASP A 144 5.15 -16.68 9.64
CA ASP A 144 4.33 -15.49 9.89
C ASP A 144 5.18 -14.30 10.38
N GLN A 145 6.25 -14.55 11.13
CA GLN A 145 7.24 -13.52 11.50
C GLN A 145 7.94 -12.96 10.25
N GLU A 146 8.44 -13.82 9.35
CA GLU A 146 9.05 -13.40 8.08
C GLU A 146 8.10 -12.56 7.21
N ARG A 147 6.80 -12.91 7.21
CA ARG A 147 5.79 -12.17 6.46
C ARG A 147 5.49 -10.80 7.05
N ALA A 148 5.64 -10.63 8.37
CA ALA A 148 5.33 -9.42 9.12
C ALA A 148 6.45 -8.36 9.07
N ILE A 149 7.68 -8.76 8.74
CA ILE A 149 8.83 -7.85 8.63
C ILE A 149 8.79 -7.07 7.31
N TYR A 150 9.20 -5.80 7.37
CA TYR A 150 9.28 -4.89 6.24
C TYR A 150 10.55 -5.12 5.40
#